data_AF-A0A1Y4SI15-F1
#
_entry.id   AF-A0A1Y4SI15-F1
#
_cell.length_a   1.000
_cell.length_b   1.000
_cell.length_c   1.000
_cell.angle_alpha   90.00
_cell.angle_beta   90.00
_cell.angle_gamma   90.00
#
_symmetry.space_group_name_H-M   'P 1'
#
loop_
_entity.id
_entity.type
_entity.pdbx_description
1 polymer ?
#
loop_
_entity_poly.entity_id
_entity_poly.type
_entity_poly.pdbx_seq_one_letter_code
_entity_poly.pdbx_strand_id
1 'polypeptide(L)'
;MSVKLINSIMVEKNNINLGLSLYLHTDKDNKQHFVYYTDYLGYGTDEGKYSPVIEKTIHLDNPDNMSEEDYAQRMERYVNDMNNMSFDDVLSLIACA
;
A
#
# COMPACT_ATOMS: atom_id res chain seq x y z
N MET A 1 12.39 1.53 15.75
CA MET A 1 11.29 1.17 14.85
C MET A 1 10.54 2.42 14.45
N SER A 2 10.47 2.72 13.16
CA SER A 2 9.75 3.88 12.61
C SER A 2 9.00 3.47 11.36
N VAL A 3 7.92 4.18 11.07
CA VAL A 3 7.07 3.96 9.89
C VAL A 3 6.86 5.32 9.22
N LYS A 4 7.10 5.39 7.91
CA LYS A 4 6.97 6.62 7.10
C LYS A 4 6.09 6.37 5.89
N LEU A 5 5.01 7.14 5.74
CA LEU A 5 4.20 7.15 4.52
C LEU A 5 5.01 7.78 3.37
N ILE A 6 5.03 7.10 2.23
CA ILE A 6 5.73 7.53 1.02
C ILE A 6 4.72 8.02 -0.03
N ASN A 7 3.70 7.21 -0.32
CA ASN A 7 2.68 7.52 -1.31
C ASN A 7 1.34 6.88 -0.92
N SER A 8 0.23 7.45 -1.39
CA SER A 8 -1.10 6.88 -1.22
C SER A 8 -1.94 7.18 -2.45
N ILE A 9 -2.66 6.18 -2.92
CA ILE A 9 -3.59 6.30 -4.04
C ILE A 9 -4.96 5.75 -3.65
N MET A 10 -5.97 6.24 -4.36
CA MET A 10 -7.33 5.72 -4.30
C MET A 10 -7.73 5.32 -5.71
N VAL A 11 -8.20 4.09 -5.87
CA VAL A 11 -8.75 3.59 -7.13
C VAL A 11 -10.22 3.27 -6.93
N GLU A 12 -11.03 3.65 -7.92
CA GLU A 12 -12.48 3.52 -7.86
C GLU A 12 -13.02 2.68 -9.01
N LYS A 13 -13.96 1.78 -8.72
CA LYS A 13 -14.75 1.08 -9.73
C LYS A 13 -16.14 0.78 -9.18
N ASN A 14 -17.18 1.11 -9.95
CA ASN A 14 -18.58 0.86 -9.60
C ASN A 14 -19.00 1.41 -8.21
N ASN A 15 -18.50 2.56 -7.77
CA ASN A 15 -18.65 3.15 -6.42
C ASN A 15 -18.01 2.36 -5.26
N ILE A 16 -17.07 1.46 -5.54
CA ILE A 16 -16.14 0.89 -4.56
C ILE A 16 -14.84 1.66 -4.63
N ASN A 17 -14.32 2.06 -3.47
CA ASN A 17 -13.01 2.68 -3.36
C ASN A 17 -12.03 1.73 -2.68
N LEU A 18 -10.84 1.58 -3.27
CA LEU A 18 -9.73 0.88 -2.65
C LEU A 18 -8.62 1.88 -2.38
N GLY A 19 -8.22 1.98 -1.12
CA GLY A 19 -7.02 2.69 -0.72
C GLY A 19 -5.82 1.77 -0.80
N LEU A 20 -4.72 2.27 -1.35
CA LEU A 20 -3.42 1.63 -1.30
C LEU A 20 -2.42 2.67 -0.80
N SER A 21 -1.60 2.31 0.18
CA SER A 21 -0.61 3.22 0.78
C SER A 21 0.74 2.52 0.90
N LEU A 22 1.78 3.15 0.36
CA LEU A 22 3.17 2.68 0.41
C LEU A 22 3.88 3.30 1.62
N TYR A 23 4.50 2.45 2.43
CA TYR A 23 5.27 2.84 3.60
C TYR A 23 6.68 2.28 3.56
N LEU A 24 7.61 3.03 4.15
CA LEU A 24 8.93 2.55 4.53
C LEU A 24 8.93 2.23 6.03
N HIS A 25 9.26 0.98 6.36
CA HIS A 25 9.44 0.51 7.71
C HIS A 25 10.92 0.44 8.03
N THR A 26 11.32 0.99 9.18
CA THR A 26 12.65 0.75 9.76
C THR A 26 12.47 -0.06 11.03
N ASP A 27 13.13 -1.21 11.14
CA ASP A 27 12.99 -2.11 12.29
C ASP A 27 13.84 -1.65 13.49
N LYS A 28 14.22 -2.56 14.40
CA LYS A 28 15.07 -2.26 15.57
C LYS A 28 16.56 -2.33 15.25
N ASP A 29 16.93 -3.04 14.20
CA ASP A 29 18.32 -3.23 13.75
C ASP A 29 18.71 -2.20 12.66
N ASN A 30 17.89 -1.16 12.47
CA ASN A 30 17.97 -0.16 11.39
C ASN A 30 17.80 -0.73 9.98
N LYS A 31 17.27 -1.94 9.84
CA LYS A 31 16.94 -2.49 8.53
C LYS A 31 15.63 -1.90 8.03
N GLN A 32 15.59 -1.66 6.73
CA GLN A 32 14.49 -1.01 6.04
C GLN A 32 13.78 -1.98 5.10
N HIS A 33 12.48 -1.84 4.95
CA HIS A 33 11.69 -2.54 3.92
C HIS A 33 10.45 -1.76 3.55
N PHE A 34 9.96 -1.99 2.33
CA PHE A 34 8.76 -1.38 1.80
C PHE A 34 7.54 -2.27 2.01
N VAL A 35 6.43 -1.64 2.35
CA VAL A 35 5.17 -2.30 2.68
C VAL A 35 4.01 -1.56 2.03
N TYR A 36 3.09 -2.30 1.42
CA TYR A 36 1.76 -1.76 1.13
C TYR A 36 0.80 -2.03 2.28
N TYR A 37 0.06 -1.01 2.68
CA TYR A 37 -1.18 -1.14 3.42
C TYR A 37 -2.36 -0.89 2.48
N THR A 38 -3.31 -1.81 2.49
CA THR A 38 -4.52 -1.71 1.69
C THR A 38 -5.72 -1.48 2.59
N ASP A 39 -6.58 -0.54 2.22
CA ASP A 39 -7.83 -0.27 2.92
C ASP A 39 -9.00 -0.47 1.94
N TYR A 40 -9.84 -1.47 2.21
CA TYR A 40 -11.11 -1.60 1.51
C TYR A 40 -12.13 -0.62 2.09
N LEU A 41 -12.46 0.43 1.35
CA LEU A 41 -13.52 1.38 1.71
C LEU A 41 -14.78 1.00 0.93
N GLY A 42 -15.55 0.05 1.49
CA GLY A 42 -16.81 -0.38 0.90
C GLY A 42 -17.84 0.74 0.83
N TYR A 43 -18.73 0.63 -0.17
CA TYR A 43 -19.80 1.57 -0.51
C TYR A 43 -20.34 2.40 0.65
N GLY A 44 -20.26 3.72 0.53
CA GLY A 44 -21.31 4.57 1.06
C GLY A 44 -22.56 4.35 0.22
N THR A 45 -23.45 3.44 0.61
CA THR A 45 -24.86 3.56 0.21
C THR A 45 -25.41 4.87 0.79
N ASP A 46 -26.45 5.45 0.20
CA ASP A 46 -27.14 6.66 0.71
C ASP A 46 -27.57 6.57 2.20
N GLU A 47 -27.49 5.38 2.82
CA GLU A 47 -27.74 5.10 4.23
C GLU A 47 -26.51 5.13 5.16
N GLY A 48 -25.31 5.47 4.68
CA GLY A 48 -24.11 5.67 5.52
C GLY A 48 -23.54 4.40 6.18
N LYS A 49 -23.82 3.21 5.64
CA LYS A 49 -23.31 1.93 6.16
C LYS A 49 -22.04 1.51 5.42
N TYR A 50 -20.88 1.66 6.06
CA TYR A 50 -19.60 1.18 5.55
C TYR A 50 -19.47 -0.34 5.78
N SER A 51 -19.10 -1.10 4.73
CA SER A 51 -18.64 -2.49 4.89
C SER A 51 -17.36 -2.54 5.75
N PRO A 52 -17.07 -3.67 6.43
CA PRO A 52 -15.86 -3.80 7.24
C PRO A 52 -14.61 -3.49 6.41
N VAL A 53 -13.73 -2.68 6.99
CA VAL A 53 -12.42 -2.36 6.41
C VAL A 53 -11.60 -3.65 6.39
N ILE A 54 -11.28 -4.13 5.19
CA ILE A 54 -10.29 -5.20 5.03
C ILE A 54 -8.93 -4.50 4.99
N GLU A 55 -8.21 -4.59 6.10
CA GLU A 55 -6.83 -4.12 6.20
C GLU A 55 -5.90 -5.29 5.89
N LYS A 56 -5.00 -5.11 4.92
CA LYS A 56 -3.90 -6.05 4.67
C LYS A 56 -2.56 -5.34 4.57
N THR A 57 -1.54 -6.06 5.02
CA THR A 57 -0.14 -5.66 4.98
C THR A 57 0.57 -6.54 3.96
N ILE A 58 1.20 -5.95 2.95
CA ILE A 58 1.89 -6.68 1.89
C ILE A 58 3.36 -6.24 1.89
N HIS A 59 4.26 -7.17 2.22
CA HIS A 59 5.69 -6.93 2.20
C HIS A 59 6.23 -7.01 0.77
N LEU A 60 6.89 -5.95 0.31
CA LEU A 60 7.43 -5.88 -1.06
C LEU A 60 8.85 -6.41 -1.14
N ASP A 61 9.58 -6.33 -0.04
CA ASP A 61 10.94 -6.82 0.09
C ASP A 61 11.26 -7.27 1.52
N ASN A 62 12.43 -7.89 1.65
CA ASN A 62 12.97 -8.32 2.93
C ASN A 62 13.69 -7.16 3.63
N PRO A 63 13.65 -7.07 4.97
CA PRO A 63 14.42 -6.08 5.71
C PRO A 63 15.93 -6.17 5.44
N ASP A 64 16.53 -5.09 4.96
CA ASP A 64 17.97 -4.98 4.69
C ASP A 64 18.54 -3.60 5.09
N ASN A 65 19.88 -3.50 5.11
CA ASN A 65 20.54 -2.20 5.26
C ASN A 65 20.64 -1.55 3.88
N MET A 66 19.65 -0.72 3.55
CA MET A 66 19.50 -0.09 2.25
C MET A 66 20.43 1.13 2.13
N SER A 67 21.08 1.28 0.97
CA SER A 67 21.79 2.52 0.65
C SER A 67 20.81 3.61 0.22
N GLU A 68 21.22 4.88 0.23
CA GLU A 68 20.37 5.97 -0.27
C GLU A 68 20.00 5.80 -1.76
N GLU A 69 20.93 5.28 -2.57
CA GLU A 69 20.70 5.01 -3.99
C GLU A 69 19.67 3.89 -4.20
N ASP A 70 19.82 2.77 -3.48
CA ASP A 70 18.89 1.64 -3.56
C ASP A 70 17.50 2.03 -3.04
N TYR A 71 17.44 2.83 -1.96
CA TYR A 71 16.20 3.43 -1.49
C TYR A 71 15.50 4.28 -2.57
N ALA A 72 16.24 5.19 -3.22
CA ALA A 72 15.66 6.05 -4.24
C ALA A 72 15.13 5.24 -5.43
N GLN A 73 15.90 4.25 -5.90
CA GLN A 73 15.50 3.38 -7.01
C GLN A 73 14.26 2.54 -6.68
N ARG A 74 14.24 1.89 -5.51
CA ARG A 74 13.07 1.08 -5.07
C ARG A 74 11.84 1.95 -4.84
N MET A 75 12.01 3.10 -4.19
CA MET A 75 10.94 4.07 -3.95
C MET A 75 10.31 4.52 -5.27
N GLU A 76 11.12 4.95 -6.24
CA GLU A 76 10.65 5.38 -7.56
C GLU A 76 9.90 4.26 -8.27
N ARG A 77 10.46 3.03 -8.27
CA ARG A 77 9.79 1.85 -8.85
C ARG A 77 8.43 1.62 -8.22
N TYR A 78 8.35 1.49 -6.90
CA TYR A 78 7.09 1.15 -6.22
C TYR A 78 6.05 2.27 -6.34
N VAL A 79 6.45 3.54 -6.31
CA VAL A 79 5.54 4.66 -6.55
C VAL A 79 5.00 4.65 -7.98
N ASN A 80 5.86 4.38 -8.96
CA ASN A 80 5.43 4.26 -10.36
C ASN A 80 4.51 3.06 -10.57
N ASP A 81 4.85 1.89 -10.04
CA ASP A 81 4.00 0.70 -10.12
C ASP A 81 2.63 1.00 -9.50
N MET A 82 2.62 1.51 -8.27
CA MET A 82 1.41 1.89 -7.54
C MET A 82 0.53 2.87 -8.32
N ASN A 83 1.09 3.98 -8.83
CA ASN A 83 0.33 4.99 -9.57
C ASN A 83 -0.27 4.48 -10.89
N ASN A 84 0.22 3.35 -11.41
CA ASN A 84 -0.30 2.71 -12.62
C ASN A 84 -1.25 1.52 -12.32
N MET A 85 -1.48 1.17 -11.05
CA MET A 85 -2.39 0.08 -10.69
C MET A 85 -3.84 0.44 -10.95
N SER A 86 -4.56 -0.47 -11.60
CA SER A 86 -6.01 -0.39 -11.73
C SER A 86 -6.72 -0.87 -10.46
N PHE A 87 -8.02 -0.64 -10.38
CA PHE A 87 -8.86 -1.20 -9.33
C PHE A 87 -8.72 -2.73 -9.19
N ASP A 88 -8.68 -3.44 -10.32
CA ASP A 88 -8.62 -4.91 -10.31
C ASP A 88 -7.24 -5.40 -9.84
N ASP A 89 -6.16 -4.65 -10.13
CA ASP A 89 -4.81 -4.96 -9.63
C ASP A 89 -4.75 -4.81 -8.10
N VAL A 90 -5.27 -3.70 -7.57
CA VAL A 90 -5.32 -3.46 -6.12
C VAL A 90 -6.20 -4.49 -5.43
N LEU A 91 -7.37 -4.82 -6.00
CA LEU A 91 -8.23 -5.88 -5.47
C LEU A 91 -7.52 -7.24 -5.43
N SER A 92 -6.75 -7.55 -6.47
CA SER A 92 -5.99 -8.81 -6.55
C SER A 92 -4.88 -8.89 -5.50
N LEU A 93 -4.18 -7.78 -5.24
CA LEU A 93 -3.21 -7.69 -4.13
C LEU A 93 -3.88 -7.98 -2.78
N ILE A 94 -5.07 -7.40 -2.56
CA ILE A 94 -5.86 -7.66 -1.34
C ILE A 94 -6.32 -9.12 -1.29
N ALA A 95 -6.74 -9.72 -2.39
CA ALA A 95 -7.27 -11.08 -2.40
C ALA A 95 -6.19 -12.15 -2.19
N CYS A 96 -4.97 -11.94 -2.69
CA CYS A 96 -3.89 -12.93 -2.72
C CYS A 96 -2.94 -12.91 -1.50
N ALA A 97 -2.95 -11.85 -0.70
CA ALA A 97 -2.17 -11.75 0.55
C ALA A 97 -2.76 -12.63 1.68
#